data_AF-A0A351SSP7-F1
#
_entry.id   AF-A0A351SSP7-F1
#
_cell.length_a   1.000
_cell.length_b   1.000
_cell.length_c   1.000
_cell.angle_alpha   90.00
_cell.angle_beta   90.00
_cell.angle_gamma   90.00
#
_symmetry.space_group_name_H-M   'P 1'
#
loop_
_entity.id
_entity.type
_entity.pdbx_description
1 polymer ?
#
loop_
_entity_poly.entity_id
_entity_poly.type
_entity_poly.pdbx_seq_one_letter_code
_entity_poly.pdbx_strand_id
1 'polypeptide(L)'
;TPLSLKVQEKFDFLYASDVRGSCPFLPVHEGQAFKTLQIPTTLATMDELIGRQDNINGFLLSSLRAGLNVHTIHAEVEGRPYLALFEGFLEEVSRQNVEMVTLREVAQQILKRGSDTVPHLPVTRGSVPGRSGWVACQGVA
;
A
#
# COMPACT_ATOMS: atom_id res chain seq x y z
N THR A 1 -10.02 10.78 -6.01
CA THR A 1 -11.39 11.34 -5.94
C THR A 1 -12.32 10.45 -6.74
N PRO A 2 -13.65 10.63 -6.70
CA PRO A 2 -14.57 9.83 -7.50
C PRO A 2 -14.30 9.91 -9.01
N LEU A 3 -13.91 11.10 -9.48
CA LEU A 3 -13.51 11.31 -10.86
C LEU A 3 -12.27 10.48 -11.22
N SER A 4 -11.27 10.43 -10.33
CA SER A 4 -10.07 9.59 -10.53
C SER A 4 -10.44 8.11 -10.69
N LEU A 5 -11.32 7.58 -9.82
CA LEU A 5 -11.75 6.18 -9.90
C LEU A 5 -12.48 5.88 -11.21
N LYS A 6 -13.39 6.77 -11.63
CA LYS A 6 -14.11 6.64 -12.92
C LYS A 6 -13.19 6.71 -14.14
N VAL A 7 -12.10 7.47 -14.06
CA VAL A 7 -11.09 7.54 -15.13
C VAL A 7 -10.21 6.29 -15.11
N GLN A 8 -9.74 5.85 -13.94
CA GLN A 8 -8.94 4.64 -13.77
C GLN A 8 -9.65 3.40 -14.30
N GLU A 9 -10.96 3.26 -14.05
CA GLU A 9 -11.78 2.13 -14.51
C GLU A 9 -11.75 1.95 -16.03
N LYS A 10 -11.56 3.02 -16.80
CA LYS A 10 -11.50 2.95 -18.28
C LYS A 10 -10.20 2.33 -18.81
N PHE A 11 -9.19 2.18 -17.96
CA PHE A 11 -7.92 1.56 -18.34
C PHE A 11 -7.89 0.05 -18.10
N ASP A 12 -8.96 -0.52 -17.52
CA ASP A 12 -9.08 -1.95 -17.22
C ASP A 12 -7.85 -2.52 -16.49
N PHE A 13 -7.30 -1.75 -15.54
CA PHE A 13 -6.19 -2.20 -14.73
C PHE A 13 -6.60 -3.34 -13.80
N LEU A 14 -5.71 -4.32 -13.65
CA LEU A 14 -5.91 -5.42 -12.72
C LEU A 14 -5.95 -4.94 -11.27
N TYR A 15 -5.09 -3.98 -10.93
CA TYR A 15 -5.01 -3.37 -9.61
C TYR A 15 -4.40 -1.97 -9.68
N ALA A 16 -4.60 -1.21 -8.60
CA ALA A 16 -3.91 0.02 -8.26
C ALA A 16 -3.42 -0.07 -6.78
N SER A 17 -2.50 0.81 -6.40
CA SER A 17 -1.84 0.79 -5.07
C SER A 17 -1.64 2.21 -4.52
N ASP A 18 -2.50 3.15 -4.93
CA ASP A 18 -2.40 4.58 -4.68
C ASP A 18 -3.18 5.05 -3.44
N VAL A 19 -3.43 4.14 -2.50
CA VAL A 19 -4.15 4.40 -1.24
C VAL A 19 -3.37 3.90 -0.02
N ARG A 20 -3.54 4.56 1.12
CA ARG A 20 -3.11 4.07 2.43
C ARG A 20 -4.19 3.16 3.02
N GLY A 21 -3.82 2.02 3.60
CA GLY A 21 -4.81 1.08 4.13
C GLY A 21 -4.19 -0.15 4.79
N SER A 22 -5.00 -1.18 4.97
CA SER A 22 -4.63 -2.39 5.71
C SER A 22 -4.83 -3.68 4.92
N CYS A 23 -5.76 -3.73 3.97
CA CYS A 23 -6.04 -4.91 3.16
C CYS A 23 -6.54 -4.55 1.75
N PRO A 24 -6.40 -5.46 0.76
CA PRO A 24 -6.96 -5.26 -0.57
C PRO A 24 -8.49 -5.12 -0.56
N PHE A 25 -9.03 -4.25 -1.42
CA PHE A 25 -10.46 -3.96 -1.49
C PHE A 25 -10.91 -3.50 -2.88
N LEU A 26 -12.20 -3.59 -3.17
CA LEU A 26 -12.83 -2.98 -4.34
C LEU A 26 -13.42 -1.62 -3.94
N PRO A 27 -13.01 -0.50 -4.59
CA PRO A 27 -13.54 0.81 -4.24
C PRO A 27 -15.05 0.91 -4.45
N VAL A 28 -15.73 1.64 -3.57
CA VAL A 28 -17.13 2.04 -3.74
C VAL A 28 -17.27 3.54 -3.63
N HIS A 29 -18.09 4.13 -4.50
CA HIS A 29 -18.48 5.53 -4.39
C HIS A 29 -19.94 5.71 -4.82
N GLU A 30 -20.75 6.36 -3.97
CA GLU A 30 -22.18 6.63 -4.25
C GLU A 30 -22.97 5.37 -4.69
N GLY A 31 -22.69 4.24 -4.06
CA GLY A 31 -23.33 2.95 -4.39
C GLY A 31 -22.79 2.27 -5.65
N GLN A 32 -21.89 2.90 -6.40
CA GLN A 32 -21.19 2.29 -7.52
C GLN A 32 -19.90 1.61 -7.03
N ALA A 33 -19.82 0.30 -7.22
CA ALA A 33 -18.58 -0.47 -7.06
C ALA A 33 -17.69 -0.34 -8.32
N PHE A 34 -16.39 -0.24 -8.11
CA PHE A 34 -15.36 -0.25 -9.15
C PHE A 34 -14.66 -1.62 -9.18
N LYS A 35 -14.18 -2.03 -10.35
CA LYS A 35 -13.59 -3.37 -10.55
C LYS A 35 -12.08 -3.38 -10.37
N THR A 36 -11.43 -2.23 -10.50
CA THR A 36 -9.98 -2.12 -10.28
C THR A 36 -9.66 -2.38 -8.80
N LEU A 37 -8.95 -3.47 -8.51
CA LEU A 37 -8.57 -3.84 -7.14
C LEU A 37 -7.61 -2.79 -6.55
N GLN A 38 -7.90 -2.29 -5.36
CA GLN A 38 -6.93 -1.49 -4.60
C GLN A 38 -6.11 -2.41 -3.70
N ILE A 39 -4.78 -2.32 -3.78
CA ILE A 39 -3.82 -2.99 -2.89
C ILE A 39 -3.09 -1.89 -2.12
N PRO A 40 -3.53 -1.54 -0.90
CA PRO A 40 -3.03 -0.34 -0.22
C PRO A 40 -1.56 -0.45 0.20
N THR A 41 -0.88 0.70 0.25
CA THR A 41 0.35 0.84 1.05
C THR A 41 0.01 0.60 2.52
N THR A 42 0.72 -0.32 3.19
CA THR A 42 0.44 -0.68 4.58
C THR A 42 1.53 -0.26 5.55
N LEU A 43 2.79 -0.26 5.11
CA LEU A 43 3.92 0.21 5.91
C LEU A 43 4.11 1.72 5.71
N ALA A 44 4.74 2.37 6.69
CA ALA A 44 5.14 3.76 6.54
C ALA A 44 6.17 3.90 5.40
N THR A 45 6.14 5.02 4.68
CA THR A 45 7.19 5.35 3.70
C THR A 45 8.40 5.98 4.39
N MET A 46 9.56 6.01 3.74
CA MET A 46 10.76 6.63 4.32
C MET A 46 10.51 8.09 4.74
N ASP A 47 9.85 8.90 3.90
CA ASP A 47 9.53 10.30 4.20
C ASP A 47 8.60 10.48 5.42
N GLU A 48 7.79 9.48 5.74
CA GLU A 48 6.92 9.51 6.93
C GLU A 48 7.72 9.28 8.22
N LEU A 49 8.96 8.79 8.13
CA LEU A 49 9.80 8.39 9.26
C LEU A 49 11.04 9.26 9.45
N ILE A 50 11.60 9.85 8.38
CA ILE A 50 12.78 10.73 8.46
C ILE A 50 12.55 11.85 9.48
N GLY A 51 13.50 12.02 10.40
CA GLY A 51 13.45 13.03 11.46
C GLY A 51 12.42 12.75 12.56
N ARG A 52 11.76 11.59 12.52
CA ARG A 52 10.74 11.16 13.50
C ARG A 52 11.09 9.84 14.18
N GLN A 53 11.86 9.00 13.52
CA GLN A 53 12.37 7.74 14.07
C GLN A 53 13.89 7.73 14.05
N ASP A 54 14.49 7.41 15.19
CA ASP A 54 15.94 7.26 15.30
C ASP A 54 16.42 5.94 14.67
N ASN A 55 15.61 4.88 14.78
CA ASN A 55 15.85 3.57 14.17
C ASN A 55 14.73 3.21 13.18
N ILE A 56 14.86 3.71 11.95
CA ILE A 56 13.88 3.51 10.88
C ILE A 56 13.70 2.03 10.53
N ASN A 57 14.79 1.28 10.32
CA ASN A 57 14.70 -0.14 9.96
C ASN A 57 14.05 -0.95 11.08
N GLY A 58 14.44 -0.72 12.34
CA GLY A 58 13.82 -1.37 13.49
C GLY A 58 12.31 -1.09 13.58
N PHE A 59 11.91 0.16 13.36
CA PHE A 59 10.50 0.55 13.33
C PHE A 59 9.73 -0.17 12.21
N LEU A 60 10.25 -0.18 10.98
CA LEU A 60 9.63 -0.86 9.84
C LEU A 60 9.51 -2.38 10.06
N LEU A 61 10.57 -3.02 10.55
CA LEU A 61 10.57 -4.45 10.87
C LEU A 61 9.54 -4.80 11.95
N SER A 62 9.44 -3.99 13.00
CA SER A 62 8.42 -4.18 14.05
C SER A 62 6.98 -3.93 13.57
N SER A 63 6.83 -3.23 12.44
CA SER A 63 5.52 -2.91 11.85
C SER A 63 5.02 -3.98 10.88
N LEU A 64 5.84 -5.00 10.58
CA LEU A 64 5.43 -6.14 9.78
C LEU A 64 4.32 -6.91 10.50
N ARG A 65 3.29 -7.29 9.74
CA ARG A 65 2.13 -8.05 10.24
C ARG A 65 2.03 -9.39 9.53
N ALA A 66 1.29 -10.33 10.11
CA ALA A 66 0.93 -11.55 9.40
C ALA A 66 0.13 -11.21 8.13
N GLY A 67 0.43 -11.92 7.04
CA GLY A 67 -0.20 -11.69 5.73
C GLY A 67 0.55 -10.67 4.87
N LEU A 68 -0.19 -9.96 4.03
CA LEU A 68 0.37 -9.03 3.05
C LEU A 68 0.85 -7.73 3.72
N ASN A 69 2.11 -7.37 3.49
CA ASN A 69 2.66 -6.06 3.80
C ASN A 69 3.09 -5.39 2.50
N VAL A 70 2.74 -4.12 2.32
CA VAL A 70 3.06 -3.33 1.13
C VAL A 70 3.86 -2.12 1.57
N HIS A 71 5.09 -2.01 1.06
CA HIS A 71 5.99 -0.91 1.31
C HIS A 71 6.20 -0.11 0.03
N THR A 72 5.83 1.16 0.07
CA THR A 72 6.00 2.07 -1.07
C THR A 72 7.34 2.76 -0.95
N ILE A 73 8.14 2.63 -2.01
CA ILE A 73 9.53 3.08 -2.10
C ILE A 73 9.62 4.23 -3.11
N HIS A 74 10.37 5.28 -2.79
CA HIS A 74 10.65 6.39 -3.68
C HIS A 74 12.09 6.29 -4.18
N ALA A 75 12.27 6.11 -5.49
CA ALA A 75 13.59 5.90 -6.08
C ALA A 75 14.55 7.08 -5.79
N GLU A 76 14.02 8.29 -5.68
CA GLU A 76 14.77 9.50 -5.38
C GLU A 76 15.22 9.61 -3.91
N VAL A 77 14.60 8.88 -2.98
CA VAL A 77 14.89 8.91 -1.55
C VAL A 77 15.65 7.64 -1.13
N GLU A 78 14.98 6.49 -1.16
CA GLU A 78 15.56 5.20 -0.79
C GLU A 78 16.59 4.70 -1.82
N GLY A 79 16.53 5.16 -3.07
CA GLY A 79 17.52 4.80 -4.09
C GLY A 79 18.76 5.71 -4.12
N ARG A 80 18.80 6.76 -3.30
CA ARG A 80 19.91 7.74 -3.28
C ARG A 80 20.39 8.02 -1.86
N PRO A 81 19.96 9.07 -1.13
CA PRO A 81 20.54 9.40 0.17
C PRO A 81 20.34 8.32 1.23
N TYR A 82 19.34 7.45 1.09
CA TYR A 82 19.02 6.39 2.05
C TYR A 82 19.26 4.97 1.51
N LEU A 83 20.08 4.82 0.46
CA LEU A 83 20.34 3.51 -0.17
C LEU A 83 20.85 2.46 0.82
N ALA A 84 21.89 2.77 1.59
CA ALA A 84 22.45 1.83 2.55
C ALA A 84 21.44 1.42 3.65
N LEU A 85 20.57 2.35 4.05
CA LEU A 85 19.52 2.07 5.02
C LEU A 85 18.48 1.11 4.43
N PHE A 86 18.08 1.34 3.17
CA PHE A 86 17.14 0.47 2.46
C PHE A 86 17.72 -0.93 2.19
N GLU A 87 18.99 -1.03 1.80
CA GLU A 87 19.70 -2.32 1.65
C GLU A 87 19.69 -3.11 2.96
N GLY A 88 20.03 -2.47 4.08
CA GLY A 88 19.98 -3.11 5.41
C GLY A 88 18.57 -3.56 5.81
N PHE A 89 17.54 -2.81 5.42
CA PHE A 89 16.16 -3.25 5.64
C PHE A 89 15.84 -4.52 4.84
N LEU A 90 16.23 -4.57 3.56
CA LEU A 90 16.01 -5.74 2.73
C LEU A 90 16.78 -6.97 3.22
N GLU A 91 18.01 -6.80 3.70
CA GLU A 91 18.77 -7.88 4.34
C GLU A 91 18.02 -8.43 5.56
N GLU A 92 17.52 -7.57 6.42
CA GLU A 92 16.82 -7.96 7.65
C GLU A 92 15.48 -8.63 7.36
N VAL A 93 14.77 -8.15 6.35
CA VAL A 93 13.57 -8.80 5.86
C VAL A 93 13.90 -10.17 5.26
N SER A 94 14.98 -10.31 4.49
CA SER A 94 15.38 -11.60 3.88
C SER A 94 15.77 -12.67 4.91
N ARG A 95 16.15 -12.26 6.12
CA ARG A 95 16.44 -13.17 7.25
C ARG A 95 15.18 -13.62 8.00
N GLN A 96 14.02 -13.03 7.70
CA GLN A 96 12.73 -13.46 8.23
C GLN A 96 12.04 -14.47 7.29
N ASN A 97 11.04 -15.18 7.81
CA ASN A 97 10.22 -16.07 7.00
C ASN A 97 9.16 -15.28 6.21
N VAL A 98 9.61 -14.47 5.26
CA VAL A 98 8.74 -13.70 4.36
C VAL A 98 8.96 -14.10 2.91
N GLU A 99 7.91 -14.01 2.11
CA GLU A 99 7.97 -14.19 0.67
C GLU A 99 7.87 -12.82 0.00
N MET A 100 8.87 -12.48 -0.82
CA MET A 100 8.84 -11.27 -1.65
C MET A 100 8.03 -11.56 -2.91
N VAL A 101 6.92 -10.86 -3.08
CA VAL A 101 6.00 -11.04 -4.22
C VAL A 101 5.74 -9.71 -4.91
N THR A 102 5.35 -9.78 -6.17
CA THR A 102 4.88 -8.61 -6.91
C THR A 102 3.42 -8.32 -6.61
N LEU A 103 3.01 -7.05 -6.70
CA LEU A 103 1.60 -6.68 -6.54
C LEU A 103 0.70 -7.33 -7.60
N ARG A 104 1.24 -7.65 -8.79
CA ARG A 104 0.51 -8.40 -9.82
C ARG A 104 0.18 -9.82 -9.37
N GLU A 105 1.14 -10.54 -8.81
CA GLU A 105 0.91 -11.90 -8.29
C GLU A 105 -0.13 -11.88 -7.18
N VAL A 106 -0.05 -10.91 -6.26
CA VAL A 106 -1.05 -10.68 -5.21
C VAL A 106 -2.44 -10.47 -5.82
N ALA A 107 -2.57 -9.56 -6.79
CA ALA A 107 -3.84 -9.28 -7.45
C ALA A 107 -4.42 -10.52 -8.14
N GLN A 108 -3.59 -11.27 -8.87
CA GLN A 108 -4.00 -12.50 -9.56
C GLN A 108 -4.45 -13.58 -8.57
N GLN A 109 -3.75 -13.75 -7.45
CA GLN A 109 -4.12 -14.71 -6.42
C GLN A 109 -5.46 -14.38 -5.78
N ILE A 110 -5.70 -13.10 -5.46
CA ILE A 110 -6.96 -12.62 -4.89
C ILE A 110 -8.11 -12.83 -5.87
N LEU A 111 -7.96 -12.35 -7.10
CA LEU A 111 -9.02 -12.42 -8.10
C LEU A 111 -9.33 -13.87 -8.53
N LYS A 112 -8.33 -14.76 -8.52
CA LYS A 112 -8.54 -16.21 -8.75
C LYS A 112 -9.41 -16.86 -7.67
N ARG A 113 -9.38 -16.37 -6.43
CA ARG A 113 -10.24 -16.86 -5.33
C ARG A 113 -11.69 -16.35 -5.44
N GLY A 114 -11.95 -15.40 -6.35
CA GLY A 114 -13.25 -14.79 -6.58
C GLY A 114 -13.35 -13.41 -5.95
N SER A 115 -13.82 -12.44 -6.75
CA SER A 115 -14.03 -11.04 -6.32
C SER A 115 -15.02 -10.89 -5.18
N ASP A 116 -15.93 -11.85 -5.00
CA ASP A 116 -16.97 -11.82 -3.97
C ASP A 116 -16.40 -11.91 -2.55
N THR A 117 -15.16 -12.37 -2.43
CA THR A 117 -14.42 -12.43 -1.14
C THR A 117 -13.70 -11.12 -0.82
N VAL A 118 -13.64 -10.18 -1.75
CA VAL A 118 -12.94 -8.90 -1.60
C VAL A 118 -13.90 -7.87 -0.98
N PRO A 119 -13.50 -7.21 0.12
CA PRO A 119 -14.34 -6.20 0.75
C PRO A 119 -14.56 -5.02 -0.20
N HIS A 120 -15.78 -4.48 -0.17
CA HIS A 120 -16.17 -3.31 -0.94
C HIS A 120 -16.16 -2.10 -0.01
N LEU A 121 -15.21 -1.18 -0.20
CA LEU A 121 -14.94 -0.11 0.77
C LEU A 121 -14.79 1.24 0.07
N PRO A 122 -15.21 2.34 0.71
CA PRO A 122 -15.02 3.66 0.13
C PRO A 122 -13.55 4.09 0.17
N VAL A 123 -13.18 5.00 -0.73
CA VAL A 123 -11.90 5.73 -0.66
C VAL A 123 -12.17 7.09 -0.02
N THR A 124 -11.52 7.38 1.10
CA THR A 124 -11.69 8.62 1.86
C THR A 124 -10.42 9.47 1.82
N ARG A 125 -10.52 10.72 2.27
CA ARG A 125 -9.33 11.55 2.55
C ARG A 125 -8.93 11.33 4.00
N GLY A 126 -7.64 11.08 4.24
CA GLY A 126 -7.08 10.97 5.58
C GLY A 126 -5.72 11.64 5.68
N SER A 127 -5.20 11.73 6.90
CA SER A 127 -3.84 12.17 7.18
C SER A 127 -2.98 10.99 7.65
N VAL A 128 -1.68 11.08 7.41
CA VAL A 128 -0.70 10.10 7.88
C VAL A 128 0.38 10.86 8.66
N PRO A 129 0.78 10.39 9.85
CA PRO A 129 1.86 11.02 10.61
C PRO A 129 3.13 11.14 9.77
N GLY A 130 3.77 12.31 9.81
CA GLY A 130 4.98 12.58 9.02
C GLY A 130 4.74 13.04 7.58
N ARG A 131 3.48 13.05 7.10
CA ARG A 131 3.14 13.51 5.76
C ARG A 131 2.28 14.77 5.81
N SER A 132 2.68 15.78 5.03
CA SER A 132 1.90 17.01 4.86
C SER A 132 0.69 16.78 3.94
N GLY A 133 -0.42 17.42 4.27
CA GLY A 133 -1.66 17.35 3.49
C GLY A 133 -2.45 16.06 3.74
N TRP A 134 -3.39 15.79 2.83
CA TRP A 134 -4.21 14.58 2.86
C TRP A 134 -3.73 13.56 1.83
N VAL A 135 -3.99 12.29 2.10
CA VAL A 135 -3.81 11.17 1.17
C VAL A 135 -5.14 10.45 0.95
N ALA A 136 -5.21 9.64 -0.10
CA ALA A 136 -6.30 8.71 -0.28
C ALA A 136 -6.14 7.54 0.70
N CYS A 137 -7.19 7.26 1.47
CA CYS A 137 -7.21 6.19 2.45
C CYS A 137 -8.32 5.19 2.14
N GLN A 138 -8.08 3.93 2.48
CA GLN A 138 -9.12 2.94 2.64
C GLN A 138 -10.09 3.39 3.73
N GLY A 139 -11.37 3.48 3.39
CA GLY A 139 -12.43 3.75 4.35
C GLY A 139 -12.88 2.49 5.08
N VAL A 140 -13.83 2.68 5.99
CA VAL A 140 -14.54 1.60 6.69
C VAL A 140 -15.89 1.36 6.02
N ALA A 141 -16.42 0.14 6.17
CA ALA A 141 -17.75 -0.23 5.73
C ALA A 141 -18.83 0.47 6.57
#